data_AF-A0A7J4TG91-F1
#
_entry.id   AF-A0A7J4TG91-F1
#
_cell.length_a   1.000
_cell.length_b   1.000
_cell.length_c   1.000
_cell.angle_alpha   90.00
_cell.angle_beta   90.00
_cell.angle_gamma   90.00
#
_symmetry.space_group_name_H-M   'P 1'
#
loop_
_entity.id
_entity.type
_entity.pdbx_description
1 polymer ?
#
loop_
_entity_poly.entity_id
_entity_poly.type
_entity_poly.pdbx_seq_one_letter_code
_entity_poly.pdbx_strand_id
1 'polypeptide(L)'
;MHKAILAVTLVLIASAGLLLYFFHGERQIPSAAYSDKPQDWIGQEGLLRKIDIDEATDGKGYEDVRGLQFREEGIETVFDYDGLYQGQYFKKEFIDSEEKMRMRITSEMSPANGIIEGFIVETFEDGIPVAHIFLDEDWKRQLGDTYIYWGASFGQSRQFHFTASEGGIYADAITDEPERFEKAYKLHRGGIIVGDVTPQKLEQEDTNITIIKLV
;
A
#
# COMPACT_ATOMS: atom_id res chain seq x y z
N MET A 1 -35.91 -53.31 9.18
CA MET A 1 -35.22 -52.44 10.16
C MET A 1 -33.71 -52.36 9.90
N HIS A 2 -32.98 -53.46 9.78
CA HIS A 2 -31.51 -53.43 9.55
C HIS A 2 -31.03 -52.66 8.31
N LYS A 3 -31.75 -52.74 7.18
CA LYS A 3 -31.38 -52.00 5.95
C LYS A 3 -31.48 -50.47 6.11
N ALA A 4 -32.42 -49.99 6.92
CA ALA A 4 -32.60 -48.56 7.17
C ALA A 4 -31.50 -48.01 8.09
N ILE A 5 -31.11 -48.78 9.11
CA ILE A 5 -30.01 -48.44 10.02
C ILE A 5 -28.69 -48.36 9.24
N LEU A 6 -28.41 -49.34 8.37
CA LEU A 6 -27.22 -49.36 7.53
C LEU A 6 -27.11 -48.12 6.61
N ALA A 7 -28.22 -47.72 6.00
CA ALA A 7 -28.26 -46.57 5.10
C ALA A 7 -27.97 -45.25 5.85
N VAL A 8 -28.55 -45.07 7.04
CA VAL A 8 -28.31 -43.87 7.88
C VAL A 8 -26.85 -43.79 8.34
N THR A 9 -26.26 -44.93 8.74
CA THR A 9 -24.84 -44.97 9.15
C THR A 9 -23.90 -44.59 7.99
N LEU A 10 -24.17 -45.06 6.77
CA LEU A 10 -23.35 -44.70 5.60
C LEU A 10 -23.42 -43.20 5.27
N VAL A 11 -24.60 -42.59 5.38
CA VAL A 11 -24.77 -41.15 5.18
C VAL A 11 -23.98 -40.36 6.21
N LEU A 12 -24.02 -40.76 7.49
CA LEU A 12 -23.27 -40.08 8.55
C LEU A 12 -21.75 -40.18 8.34
N ILE A 13 -21.24 -41.33 7.91
CA ILE A 13 -19.81 -41.52 7.61
C ILE A 13 -19.40 -40.63 6.42
N ALA A 14 -20.22 -40.59 5.36
CA ALA A 14 -19.95 -39.75 4.20
C ALA A 14 -19.94 -38.25 4.58
N SER A 15 -20.92 -37.80 5.37
CA SER A 15 -20.99 -36.41 5.85
C SER A 15 -19.83 -36.05 6.76
N ALA A 16 -19.42 -36.96 7.67
CA ALA A 16 -18.26 -36.75 8.54
C ALA A 16 -16.95 -36.71 7.74
N GLY A 17 -16.79 -37.58 6.73
CA GLY A 17 -15.66 -37.54 5.81
C GLY A 17 -15.61 -36.25 4.98
N LEU A 18 -16.78 -35.76 4.53
CA LEU A 18 -16.88 -34.48 3.82
C LEU A 18 -16.53 -33.30 4.72
N LEU A 19 -17.05 -33.28 5.96
CA LEU A 19 -16.72 -32.28 6.96
C LEU A 19 -15.22 -32.29 7.26
N LEU A 20 -14.63 -33.46 7.50
CA LEU A 20 -13.18 -33.58 7.70
C LEU A 20 -12.40 -33.12 6.48
N TYR A 21 -12.85 -33.42 5.26
CA TYR A 21 -12.22 -32.91 4.04
C TYR A 21 -12.28 -31.39 3.92
N PHE A 22 -13.38 -30.75 4.33
CA PHE A 22 -13.49 -29.28 4.33
C PHE A 22 -12.76 -28.62 5.50
N PHE A 23 -12.66 -29.29 6.66
CA PHE A 23 -12.01 -28.75 7.87
C PHE A 23 -10.51 -29.08 7.97
N HIS A 24 -10.04 -30.18 7.39
CA HIS A 24 -8.60 -30.53 7.29
C HIS A 24 -8.03 -30.26 5.90
N GLY A 25 -8.89 -30.03 4.89
CA GLY A 25 -8.50 -29.44 3.63
C GLY A 25 -8.30 -27.93 3.74
N GLU A 26 -7.68 -27.47 4.83
CA GLU A 26 -6.78 -26.32 4.72
C GLU A 26 -5.81 -26.70 3.63
N ARG A 27 -6.11 -26.28 2.41
CA ARG A 27 -5.14 -26.24 1.34
C ARG A 27 -3.96 -25.52 1.97
N GLN A 28 -2.88 -26.23 2.22
CA GLN A 28 -1.57 -25.63 2.19
C GLN A 28 -1.48 -25.06 0.78
N ILE A 29 -2.02 -23.85 0.61
CA ILE A 29 -1.65 -22.97 -0.49
C ILE A 29 -0.14 -23.00 -0.37
N PRO A 30 0.59 -23.56 -1.35
CA PRO A 30 2.04 -23.56 -1.28
C PRO A 30 2.38 -22.12 -0.94
N SER A 31 3.07 -21.91 0.19
CA SER A 31 3.53 -20.58 0.58
C SER A 31 4.19 -20.05 -0.68
N ALA A 32 3.50 -19.12 -1.35
CA ALA A 32 4.10 -18.41 -2.44
C ALA A 32 5.30 -17.76 -1.75
N ALA A 33 6.49 -18.05 -2.25
CA ALA A 33 7.67 -17.38 -1.74
C ALA A 33 7.56 -15.94 -2.23
N TYR A 34 6.95 -15.10 -1.40
CA TYR A 34 6.89 -13.67 -1.62
C TYR A 34 8.30 -13.09 -1.59
N SER A 35 8.58 -12.08 -2.42
CA SER A 35 9.88 -11.41 -2.43
C SER A 35 9.95 -10.28 -1.40
N ASP A 36 11.09 -10.11 -0.74
CA ASP A 36 11.35 -8.95 0.15
C ASP A 36 11.80 -7.70 -0.63
N LYS A 37 11.89 -7.76 -1.96
CA LYS A 37 12.47 -6.69 -2.78
C LYS A 37 11.40 -5.91 -3.53
N PRO A 38 11.34 -4.57 -3.35
CA PRO A 38 10.37 -3.71 -4.04
C PRO A 38 10.39 -3.79 -5.57
N GLN A 39 11.51 -4.21 -6.18
CA GLN A 39 11.59 -4.42 -7.63
C GLN A 39 10.69 -5.57 -8.09
N ASP A 40 10.64 -6.65 -7.30
CA ASP A 40 9.95 -7.88 -7.68
C ASP A 40 8.42 -7.72 -7.57
N TRP A 41 7.95 -6.67 -6.89
CA TRP A 41 6.53 -6.34 -6.73
C TRP A 41 5.97 -5.55 -7.91
N ILE A 42 6.81 -5.11 -8.85
CA ILE A 42 6.39 -4.26 -9.96
C ILE A 42 6.16 -5.11 -11.20
N GLY A 43 4.90 -5.39 -11.51
CA GLY A 43 4.48 -5.99 -12.77
C GLY A 43 4.50 -4.99 -13.93
N GLN A 44 4.62 -5.51 -15.15
CA GLN A 44 4.57 -4.72 -16.39
C GLN A 44 3.45 -5.19 -17.32
N GLU A 45 2.57 -4.27 -17.71
CA GLU A 45 1.53 -4.48 -18.74
C GLU A 45 1.66 -3.42 -19.84
N GLY A 46 2.49 -3.70 -20.84
CA GLY A 46 2.82 -2.72 -21.87
C GLY A 46 3.62 -1.54 -21.32
N LEU A 47 3.02 -0.34 -21.34
CA LEU A 47 3.61 0.87 -20.74
C LEU A 47 3.22 1.04 -19.27
N LEU A 48 2.19 0.33 -18.80
CA LEU A 48 1.76 0.36 -17.42
C LEU A 48 2.75 -0.41 -16.53
N ARG A 49 3.00 0.13 -15.34
CA ARG A 49 3.71 -0.50 -14.23
C ARG A 49 2.73 -0.64 -13.09
N LYS A 50 2.62 -1.84 -12.53
CA LYS A 50 1.65 -2.16 -11.49
C LYS A 50 2.36 -2.68 -10.27
N ILE A 51 2.22 -1.99 -9.15
CA ILE A 51 2.66 -2.50 -7.85
C ILE A 51 1.65 -3.54 -7.40
N ASP A 52 2.10 -4.78 -7.26
CA ASP A 52 1.31 -5.88 -6.74
C ASP A 52 1.25 -5.78 -5.21
N ILE A 53 0.10 -5.34 -4.70
CA ILE A 53 -0.12 -5.15 -3.26
C ILE A 53 -0.11 -6.49 -2.54
N ASP A 54 -0.62 -7.57 -3.15
CA ASP A 54 -0.63 -8.90 -2.53
C ASP A 54 0.82 -9.37 -2.34
N GLU A 55 1.64 -9.24 -3.38
CA GLU A 55 3.05 -9.59 -3.32
C GLU A 55 3.81 -8.70 -2.30
N ALA A 56 3.60 -7.39 -2.35
CA ALA A 56 4.28 -6.44 -1.47
C ALA A 56 3.96 -6.62 0.02
N THR A 57 2.85 -7.29 0.34
CA THR A 57 2.35 -7.45 1.72
C THR A 57 2.27 -8.90 2.17
N ASP A 58 2.89 -9.83 1.45
CA ASP A 58 2.81 -11.28 1.71
C ASP A 58 1.37 -11.80 1.80
N GLY A 59 0.48 -11.28 0.96
CA GLY A 59 -0.95 -11.62 0.92
C GLY A 59 -1.80 -11.05 2.07
N LYS A 60 -1.24 -10.13 2.88
CA LYS A 60 -1.92 -9.52 4.03
C LYS A 60 -2.68 -8.25 3.66
N GLY A 61 -2.34 -7.64 2.53
CA GLY A 61 -2.86 -6.36 2.07
C GLY A 61 -3.68 -6.46 0.80
N TYR A 62 -4.67 -5.57 0.67
CA TYR A 62 -5.44 -5.41 -0.57
C TYR A 62 -6.04 -4.00 -0.63
N GLU A 63 -6.34 -3.51 -1.84
CA GLU A 63 -7.03 -2.22 -2.00
C GLU A 63 -8.54 -2.43 -2.23
N ASP A 64 -9.36 -1.66 -1.52
CA ASP A 64 -10.80 -1.55 -1.80
C ASP A 64 -11.27 -0.08 -1.89
N VAL A 65 -12.59 0.13 -1.95
CA VAL A 65 -13.19 1.48 -2.06
C VAL A 65 -12.89 2.39 -0.86
N ARG A 66 -12.42 1.83 0.25
CA ARG A 66 -12.02 2.53 1.49
C ARG A 66 -10.52 2.77 1.57
N GLY A 67 -9.73 2.37 0.56
CA GLY A 67 -8.27 2.51 0.55
C GLY A 67 -7.54 1.19 0.78
N LEU A 68 -6.28 1.28 1.21
CA LEU A 68 -5.44 0.11 1.48
C LEU A 68 -5.89 -0.55 2.77
N GLN A 69 -6.23 -1.82 2.70
CA GLN A 69 -6.56 -2.67 3.83
C GLN A 69 -5.33 -3.52 4.15
N PHE A 70 -4.99 -3.68 5.43
CA PHE A 70 -3.96 -4.62 5.88
C PHE A 70 -4.50 -5.48 7.02
N ARG A 71 -4.29 -6.80 6.92
CA ARG A 71 -4.76 -7.80 7.87
C ARG A 71 -3.71 -8.87 8.15
N GLU A 72 -3.23 -8.90 9.38
CA GLU A 72 -2.36 -9.93 9.93
C GLU A 72 -2.81 -10.27 11.36
N GLU A 73 -2.40 -11.41 11.93
CA GLU A 73 -2.82 -11.80 13.28
C GLU A 73 -2.61 -10.67 14.32
N GLY A 74 -3.71 -10.08 14.77
CA GLY A 74 -3.69 -8.98 15.75
C GLY A 74 -3.53 -7.57 15.17
N ILE A 75 -3.35 -7.42 13.85
CA ILE A 75 -3.26 -6.15 13.13
C ILE A 75 -4.39 -6.08 12.11
N GLU A 76 -5.32 -5.14 12.29
CA GLU A 76 -6.32 -4.81 11.27
C GLU A 76 -6.38 -3.29 11.16
N THR A 77 -5.92 -2.76 10.02
CA THR A 77 -5.86 -1.34 9.76
C THR A 77 -6.33 -1.02 8.34
N VAL A 78 -6.80 0.22 8.20
CA VAL A 78 -7.20 0.82 6.94
C VAL A 78 -6.42 2.11 6.78
N PHE A 79 -5.85 2.29 5.60
CA PHE A 79 -5.18 3.50 5.23
C PHE A 79 -5.93 4.22 4.11
N ASP A 80 -6.27 5.47 4.37
CA ASP A 80 -6.83 6.39 3.40
C ASP A 80 -5.71 7.07 2.60
N TYR A 81 -6.01 7.40 1.35
CA TYR A 81 -5.14 8.20 0.50
C TYR A 81 -5.63 9.65 0.46
N ASP A 82 -4.71 10.56 0.70
CA ASP A 82 -4.91 12.00 0.59
C ASP A 82 -3.74 12.62 -0.16
N GLY A 83 -3.97 13.75 -0.82
CA GLY A 83 -2.92 14.49 -1.50
C GLY A 83 -3.20 15.99 -1.56
N LEU A 84 -2.14 16.75 -1.82
CA LEU A 84 -2.21 18.14 -2.25
C LEU A 84 -1.48 18.23 -3.59
N TYR A 85 -2.06 18.92 -4.56
CA TYR A 85 -1.36 19.30 -5.78
C TYR A 85 -1.38 20.82 -5.86
N GLN A 86 -0.20 21.45 -5.77
CA GLN A 86 -0.07 22.91 -5.73
C GLN A 86 -0.99 23.55 -4.67
N GLY A 87 -1.07 22.94 -3.48
CA GLY A 87 -1.90 23.39 -2.36
C GLY A 87 -3.38 22.99 -2.42
N GLN A 88 -3.84 22.33 -3.48
CA GLN A 88 -5.23 21.91 -3.63
C GLN A 88 -5.43 20.44 -3.23
N TYR A 89 -6.39 20.21 -2.34
CA TYR A 89 -6.68 18.87 -1.81
C TYR A 89 -7.36 17.95 -2.83
N PHE A 90 -6.93 16.68 -2.82
CA PHE A 90 -7.56 15.59 -3.52
C PHE A 90 -7.39 14.26 -2.76
N LYS A 91 -8.18 13.24 -3.12
CA LYS A 91 -8.07 11.89 -2.53
C LYS A 91 -7.18 10.97 -3.35
N LYS A 92 -7.67 10.52 -4.50
CA LYS A 92 -6.91 9.65 -5.43
C LYS A 92 -6.46 10.37 -6.68
N GLU A 93 -7.27 11.28 -7.23
CA GLU A 93 -6.97 11.93 -8.50
C GLU A 93 -7.17 13.44 -8.38
N PHE A 94 -6.23 14.20 -8.94
CA PHE A 94 -6.36 15.63 -9.15
C PHE A 94 -6.56 15.92 -10.64
N ILE A 95 -7.69 16.55 -10.95
CA ILE A 95 -8.07 16.99 -12.29
C ILE A 95 -8.13 18.52 -12.25
N ASP A 96 -7.43 19.18 -13.17
CA ASP A 96 -7.39 20.64 -13.23
C ASP A 96 -8.66 21.25 -13.86
N SER A 97 -8.71 22.58 -13.94
CA SER A 97 -9.83 23.30 -14.55
C SER A 97 -10.01 23.06 -16.06
N GLU A 98 -9.02 22.47 -16.73
CA GLU A 98 -9.08 22.09 -18.14
C GLU A 98 -9.47 20.60 -18.32
N GLU A 99 -9.96 19.95 -17.27
CA GLU A 99 -10.31 18.52 -17.24
C GLU A 99 -9.11 17.60 -17.52
N LYS A 100 -7.89 18.06 -17.25
CA LYS A 100 -6.67 17.25 -17.40
C LYS A 100 -6.26 16.68 -16.04
N MET A 101 -6.10 15.36 -16.00
CA MET A 101 -5.48 14.69 -14.86
C MET A 101 -4.02 15.15 -14.74
N ARG A 102 -3.64 15.67 -13.56
CA ARG A 102 -2.26 16.13 -13.29
C ARG A 102 -1.55 15.25 -12.29
N MET A 103 -2.29 14.65 -11.37
CA MET A 103 -1.72 13.85 -10.30
C MET A 103 -2.65 12.72 -9.91
N ARG A 104 -2.07 11.58 -9.53
CA ARG A 104 -2.83 10.40 -9.09
C ARG A 104 -2.08 9.58 -8.04
N ILE A 105 -2.80 9.11 -7.03
CA ILE A 105 -2.34 8.14 -6.03
C ILE A 105 -2.87 6.77 -6.46
N THR A 106 -1.98 5.89 -6.91
CA THR A 106 -2.37 4.65 -7.60
C THR A 106 -1.25 3.62 -7.59
N SER A 107 -1.59 2.34 -7.43
CA SER A 107 -0.65 1.24 -7.64
C SER A 107 -0.35 0.99 -9.13
N GLU A 108 -1.10 1.60 -10.04
CA GLU A 108 -0.95 1.48 -11.49
C GLU A 108 -0.41 2.80 -12.08
N MET A 109 0.86 2.80 -12.49
CA MET A 109 1.60 3.98 -12.95
C MET A 109 2.05 3.84 -14.40
N SER A 110 2.06 4.93 -15.17
CA SER A 110 2.53 4.98 -16.55
C SER A 110 3.63 6.04 -16.69
N PRO A 111 4.89 5.68 -16.38
CA PRO A 111 5.98 6.64 -16.34
C PRO A 111 6.14 7.42 -17.64
N ALA A 112 6.41 8.73 -17.52
CA ALA A 112 6.63 9.66 -18.62
C ALA A 112 5.38 9.97 -19.50
N ASN A 113 4.18 9.88 -18.94
CA ASN A 113 2.93 10.30 -19.58
C ASN A 113 2.54 11.77 -19.24
N GLY A 114 3.27 12.43 -18.33
CA GLY A 114 3.04 13.81 -17.90
C GLY A 114 2.12 13.96 -16.68
N ILE A 115 1.63 12.86 -16.11
CA ILE A 115 0.84 12.79 -14.89
C ILE A 115 1.79 12.40 -13.76
N ILE A 116 1.78 13.13 -12.65
CA ILE A 116 2.58 12.79 -11.47
C ILE A 116 1.90 11.64 -10.74
N GLU A 117 2.58 10.51 -10.59
CA GLU A 117 2.01 9.31 -9.98
C GLU A 117 2.85 8.82 -8.81
N GLY A 118 2.19 8.43 -7.74
CA GLY A 118 2.85 7.90 -6.56
C GLY A 118 1.97 6.96 -5.76
N PHE A 119 2.59 6.11 -4.98
CA PHE A 119 1.92 5.09 -4.17
C PHE A 119 2.71 4.81 -2.91
N ILE A 120 1.99 4.54 -1.83
CA ILE A 120 2.59 4.13 -0.57
C ILE A 120 1.86 2.86 -0.14
N VAL A 121 2.62 1.82 0.15
CA VAL A 121 2.12 0.58 0.76
C VAL A 121 2.82 0.40 2.09
N GLU A 122 2.08 -0.04 3.10
CA GLU A 122 2.61 -0.31 4.42
C GLU A 122 2.58 -1.82 4.68
N THR A 123 3.70 -2.32 5.19
CA THR A 123 3.94 -3.71 5.59
C THR A 123 4.32 -3.74 7.06
N PHE A 124 4.33 -4.94 7.65
CA PHE A 124 4.78 -5.14 9.02
C PHE A 124 5.82 -6.26 9.06
N GLU A 125 7.06 -5.90 9.35
CA GLU A 125 8.18 -6.83 9.49
C GLU A 125 8.42 -7.06 10.99
N ASP A 126 8.16 -8.28 11.49
CA ASP A 126 8.24 -8.61 12.92
C ASP A 126 7.44 -7.64 13.83
N GLY A 127 6.30 -7.15 13.33
CA GLY A 127 5.43 -6.19 14.03
C GLY A 127 5.88 -4.72 13.95
N ILE A 128 6.96 -4.45 13.21
CA ILE A 128 7.47 -3.10 12.95
C ILE A 128 6.88 -2.60 11.63
N PRO A 129 6.19 -1.44 11.63
CA PRO A 129 5.65 -0.86 10.41
C PRO A 129 6.78 -0.42 9.46
N VAL A 130 6.69 -0.83 8.20
CA VAL A 130 7.59 -0.40 7.13
C VAL A 130 6.75 0.17 6.00
N ALA A 131 7.03 1.41 5.59
CA ALA A 131 6.34 2.02 4.47
C ALA A 131 7.25 2.01 3.24
N HIS A 132 6.76 1.40 2.16
CA HIS A 132 7.38 1.42 0.85
C HIS A 132 6.69 2.45 -0.04
N ILE A 133 7.50 3.32 -0.61
CA ILE A 133 7.06 4.49 -1.36
C ILE A 133 7.53 4.33 -2.79
N PHE A 134 6.60 4.39 -3.73
CA PHE A 134 6.83 4.31 -5.16
C PHE A 134 6.48 5.63 -5.81
N LEU A 135 7.43 6.23 -6.53
CA LEU A 135 7.23 7.48 -7.28
C LEU A 135 7.64 7.26 -8.72
N ASP A 136 6.89 7.79 -9.66
CA ASP A 136 7.16 7.64 -11.08
C ASP A 136 8.20 8.65 -11.61
N GLU A 137 8.56 8.52 -12.89
CA GLU A 137 9.52 9.41 -13.56
C GLU A 137 8.99 10.84 -13.70
N ASP A 138 7.67 11.00 -13.91
CA ASP A 138 7.05 12.32 -14.01
C ASP A 138 7.14 13.08 -12.68
N TRP A 139 6.98 12.40 -11.54
CA TRP A 139 7.21 12.98 -10.21
C TRP A 139 8.61 13.58 -10.12
N LYS A 140 9.65 12.78 -10.36
CA LYS A 140 11.06 13.21 -10.25
C LYS A 140 11.36 14.38 -11.18
N ARG A 141 10.85 14.34 -12.41
CA ARG A 141 11.11 15.36 -13.43
C ARG A 141 10.42 16.69 -13.12
N GLN A 142 9.21 16.65 -12.56
CA GLN A 142 8.37 17.84 -12.37
C GLN A 142 8.56 18.49 -11.00
N LEU A 143 8.77 17.70 -9.95
CA LEU A 143 8.86 18.20 -8.57
C LEU A 143 10.30 18.33 -8.07
N GLY A 144 11.21 17.47 -8.54
CA GLY A 144 12.61 17.48 -8.13
C GLY A 144 12.79 16.98 -6.70
N ASP A 145 13.31 17.84 -5.83
CA ASP A 145 13.61 17.49 -4.43
C ASP A 145 12.34 17.06 -3.70
N THR A 146 12.34 15.80 -3.26
CA THR A 146 11.21 15.18 -2.57
C THR A 146 11.65 14.74 -1.18
N TYR A 147 10.81 14.96 -0.18
CA TYR A 147 11.03 14.57 1.21
C TYR A 147 9.97 13.60 1.68
N ILE A 148 10.36 12.72 2.59
CA ILE A 148 9.49 11.81 3.32
C ILE A 148 9.39 12.33 4.74
N TYR A 149 8.16 12.42 5.27
CA TYR A 149 7.88 12.72 6.67
C TYR A 149 7.04 11.60 7.28
N TRP A 150 7.40 11.17 8.50
CA TRP A 150 6.75 10.04 9.17
C TRP A 150 6.82 10.14 10.70
N GLY A 151 6.28 9.12 11.38
CA GLY A 151 6.22 9.03 12.84
C GLY A 151 5.06 9.81 13.44
N ALA A 152 4.97 9.78 14.77
CA ALA A 152 3.93 10.49 15.50
C ALA A 152 4.03 12.01 15.24
N SER A 153 2.98 12.60 14.66
CA SER A 153 2.95 14.03 14.27
C SER A 153 3.98 14.46 13.21
N PHE A 154 4.52 13.55 12.39
CA PHE A 154 5.48 13.87 11.32
C PHE A 154 6.81 14.46 11.82
N GLY A 155 7.26 14.06 13.02
CA GLY A 155 8.50 14.56 13.61
C GLY A 155 9.78 14.06 12.93
N GLN A 156 9.70 12.96 12.18
CA GLN A 156 10.84 12.41 11.45
C GLN A 156 10.78 12.85 9.98
N SER A 157 11.95 13.15 9.39
CA SER A 157 12.03 13.46 7.96
C SER A 157 13.39 13.14 7.36
N ARG A 158 13.40 12.85 6.06
CA ARG A 158 14.61 12.75 5.24
C ARG A 158 14.27 12.97 3.77
N GLN A 159 15.29 13.26 2.97
CA GLN A 159 15.14 13.31 1.52
C GLN A 159 14.81 11.90 0.98
N PHE A 160 13.90 11.86 0.00
CA PHE A 160 13.59 10.66 -0.76
C PHE A 160 14.78 10.29 -1.64
N HIS A 161 15.21 9.03 -1.57
CA HIS A 161 16.27 8.51 -2.42
C HIS A 161 15.65 7.90 -3.67
N PHE A 162 15.84 8.57 -4.81
CA PHE A 162 15.39 8.08 -6.12
C PHE A 162 16.23 6.89 -6.62
N THR A 163 16.13 5.76 -5.93
CA THR A 163 16.71 4.48 -6.33
C THR A 163 15.82 3.86 -7.39
N ALA A 164 16.37 3.62 -8.58
CA ALA A 164 15.62 3.01 -9.66
C ALA A 164 15.18 1.59 -9.25
N SER A 165 13.88 1.32 -9.35
CA SER A 165 13.30 0.00 -9.10
C SER A 165 13.13 -0.74 -10.43
N GLU A 166 12.14 -0.34 -11.23
CA GLU A 166 11.92 -0.86 -12.58
C GLU A 166 11.13 0.12 -13.45
N GLY A 167 11.48 0.20 -14.74
CA GLY A 167 10.60 0.80 -15.75
C GLY A 167 10.24 2.28 -15.57
N GLY A 168 11.07 3.07 -14.89
CA GLY A 168 10.78 4.48 -14.58
C GLY A 168 10.06 4.68 -13.25
N ILE A 169 9.97 3.64 -12.42
CA ILE A 169 9.53 3.72 -11.02
C ILE A 169 10.74 3.77 -10.10
N TYR A 170 10.69 4.68 -9.13
CA TYR A 170 11.64 4.81 -8.04
C TYR A 170 11.02 4.30 -6.76
N ALA A 171 11.79 3.55 -5.99
CA ALA A 171 11.34 3.01 -4.71
C ALA A 171 12.26 3.47 -3.57
N ASP A 172 11.65 3.79 -2.45
CA ASP A 172 12.33 4.06 -1.19
C ASP A 172 11.51 3.46 -0.05
N ALA A 173 12.15 3.19 1.08
CA ALA A 173 11.50 2.57 2.23
C ALA A 173 11.89 3.27 3.53
N ILE A 174 10.96 3.33 4.47
CA ILE A 174 11.21 3.79 5.83
C ILE A 174 10.67 2.79 6.83
N THR A 175 11.45 2.54 7.87
CA THR A 175 10.98 1.89 9.08
C THR A 175 10.36 2.95 9.97
N ASP A 176 9.11 2.74 10.35
CA ASP A 176 8.34 3.67 11.17
C ASP A 176 8.31 3.20 12.64
N GLU A 177 7.90 4.11 13.51
CA GLU A 177 7.82 3.88 14.95
C GLU A 177 6.48 3.16 15.27
N PRO A 178 6.50 1.98 15.93
CA PRO A 178 5.28 1.31 16.37
C PRO A 178 4.37 2.20 17.22
N GLU A 179 4.94 3.20 17.91
CA GLU A 179 4.24 4.20 18.71
C GLU A 179 3.29 5.10 17.90
N ARG A 180 3.40 5.14 16.56
CA ARG A 180 2.37 5.77 15.71
C ARG A 180 1.02 5.05 15.84
N PHE A 181 1.02 3.78 16.21
CA PHE A 181 -0.16 2.95 16.32
C PHE A 181 -0.64 2.80 17.76
N GLU A 182 -1.95 2.96 17.97
CA GLU A 182 -2.62 2.78 19.24
C GLU A 182 -3.69 1.69 19.17
N LYS A 183 -4.06 1.18 20.35
CA LYS A 183 -5.16 0.21 20.52
C LYS A 183 -5.00 -1.03 19.61
N ALA A 184 -3.80 -1.60 19.57
CA ALA A 184 -3.44 -2.72 18.70
C ALA A 184 -3.71 -2.38 17.22
N TYR A 185 -3.07 -1.32 16.73
CA TYR A 185 -3.09 -0.89 15.33
C TYR A 185 -4.46 -0.45 14.77
N LYS A 186 -5.46 -0.26 15.64
CA LYS A 186 -6.81 0.22 15.25
C LYS A 186 -6.90 1.73 15.07
N LEU A 187 -5.96 2.47 15.66
CA LEU A 187 -5.86 3.91 15.54
C LEU A 187 -4.43 4.27 15.21
N HIS A 188 -4.23 5.20 14.30
CA HIS A 188 -2.94 5.73 13.94
C HIS A 188 -2.89 7.23 14.22
N ARG A 189 -1.74 7.72 14.69
CA ARG A 189 -1.50 9.13 15.01
C ARG A 189 -0.45 9.69 14.08
N GLY A 190 -0.85 10.00 12.85
CA GLY A 190 0.06 10.49 11.82
C GLY A 190 -0.15 9.73 10.54
N GLY A 191 0.94 9.43 9.83
CA GLY A 191 0.93 8.71 8.57
C GLY A 191 2.27 8.91 7.88
N ILE A 192 2.30 8.63 6.58
CA ILE A 192 3.45 8.90 5.74
C ILE A 192 3.09 10.03 4.79
N ILE A 193 3.91 11.08 4.72
CA ILE A 193 3.80 12.17 3.73
C ILE A 193 5.01 12.11 2.82
N VAL A 194 4.79 12.19 1.51
CA VAL A 194 5.84 12.25 0.50
C VAL A 194 5.53 13.38 -0.47
N GLY A 195 6.47 14.27 -0.69
CA GLY A 195 6.19 15.49 -1.47
C GLY A 195 7.35 16.45 -1.64
N ASP A 196 7.09 17.52 -2.38
CA ASP A 196 8.03 18.64 -2.60
C ASP A 196 8.09 19.62 -1.41
N VAL A 197 7.73 19.14 -0.22
CA VAL A 197 7.73 19.88 1.04
C VAL A 197 9.13 19.86 1.62
N THR A 198 9.97 20.80 1.20
CA THR A 198 11.31 20.95 1.77
C THR A 198 11.25 21.71 3.09
N PRO A 199 12.27 21.58 3.98
CA PRO A 199 12.36 22.39 5.19
C PRO A 199 12.24 23.90 4.90
N GLN A 200 12.78 24.37 3.77
CA GLN A 200 12.70 25.77 3.36
C GLN A 200 11.27 26.19 3.03
N LYS A 201 10.48 25.34 2.36
CA LYS A 201 9.06 25.61 2.09
C LYS A 201 8.24 25.66 3.38
N LEU A 202 8.53 24.79 4.34
CA LEU A 202 7.89 24.81 5.66
C LEU A 202 8.19 26.10 6.42
N GLU A 203 9.47 26.53 6.45
CA GLU A 203 9.87 27.79 7.09
C GLU A 203 9.22 29.02 6.48
N GLN A 204 8.94 28.97 5.17
CA GLN A 204 8.30 30.06 4.42
C GLN A 204 6.77 30.00 4.43
N GLU A 205 6.18 28.99 5.09
CA GLU A 205 4.75 28.71 5.05
C GLU A 205 4.21 28.61 3.60
N ASP A 206 5.00 28.06 2.68
CA ASP A 206 4.63 27.93 1.27
C ASP A 206 3.45 26.96 1.14
N THR A 207 2.31 27.47 0.66
CA THR A 207 1.11 26.68 0.43
C THR A 207 1.12 25.96 -0.93
N ASN A 208 2.04 26.32 -1.83
CA ASN A 208 2.19 25.70 -3.14
C ASN A 208 3.02 24.42 -3.05
N ILE A 209 2.43 23.41 -2.41
CA ILE A 209 3.05 22.11 -2.16
C ILE A 209 2.30 21.00 -2.88
N THR A 210 3.06 19.99 -3.28
CA THR A 210 2.59 18.78 -3.93
C THR A 210 3.01 17.57 -3.10
N ILE A 211 2.03 16.87 -2.55
CA ILE A 211 2.23 15.72 -1.65
C ILE A 211 1.24 14.60 -1.96
N ILE A 212 1.65 13.38 -1.63
CA ILE A 212 0.76 12.26 -1.32
C ILE A 212 0.92 11.88 0.14
N LYS A 213 -0.14 11.29 0.68
CA LYS A 213 -0.23 10.89 2.07
C LYS A 213 -0.96 9.57 2.20
N LEU A 214 -0.42 8.71 3.05
CA LEU A 214 -1.08 7.51 3.55
C LEU A 214 -1.41 7.74 5.03
N VAL A 215 -2.69 7.70 5.39
CA VAL A 215 -3.18 7.89 6.77
C VAL A 215 -4.00 6.74 7.27
#